data_AF-A0A0C2CMA7-F1
#
_entry.id   AF-A0A0C2CMA7-F1
#
_cell.length_a   1.000
_cell.length_b   1.000
_cell.length_c   1.000
_cell.angle_alpha   90.00
_cell.angle_beta   90.00
_cell.angle_gamma   90.00
#
_symmetry.space_group_name_H-M   'P 1'
#
loop_
_entity.id
_entity.type
_entity.pdbx_description
1 polymer ?
#
loop_
_entity_poly.entity_id
_entity_poly.type
_entity_poly.pdbx_seq_one_letter_code
_entity_poly.pdbx_strand_id
1 'polypeptide(L)'
;MKRLIAEQEQYNDLIVTDVEESYENLVLKVYSVMVFFQQYCISATFLMKVDDDVLIHLDRMFSRWIETDDDENSIFCIVWPQHEPIRDPRNKWLLVFSFSFQDGNLILNQICVIIVESHSR
;
A
#
# COMPACT_ATOMS: atom_id res chain seq x y z
N MET A 1 -12.00 -18.12 8.85
CA MET A 1 -10.81 -18.96 9.18
C MET A 1 -10.64 -20.20 8.30
N LYS A 2 -11.52 -21.22 8.34
CA LYS A 2 -11.30 -22.45 7.51
C LYS A 2 -11.05 -22.21 6.01
N ARG A 3 -11.65 -21.16 5.41
CA ARG A 3 -11.37 -20.76 4.01
C ARG A 3 -9.96 -20.18 3.83
N LEU A 4 -9.61 -19.13 4.58
CA LEU A 4 -8.27 -18.52 4.58
C LEU A 4 -7.13 -19.55 4.80
N ILE A 5 -7.34 -20.55 5.67
CA ILE A 5 -6.36 -21.61 5.88
C ILE A 5 -6.19 -22.45 4.61
N ALA A 6 -7.28 -22.91 3.99
CA ALA A 6 -7.23 -23.69 2.75
C ALA A 6 -6.68 -22.90 1.55
N GLU A 7 -6.94 -21.59 1.51
CA GLU A 7 -6.42 -20.66 0.50
C GLU A 7 -4.90 -20.47 0.66
N GLN A 8 -4.43 -20.22 1.89
CA GLN A 8 -3.01 -20.15 2.20
C GLN A 8 -2.28 -21.49 1.98
N GLU A 9 -2.92 -22.63 2.30
CA GLU A 9 -2.40 -23.97 1.97
C GLU A 9 -2.30 -24.23 0.46
N GLN A 10 -3.15 -23.58 -0.35
CA GLN A 10 -3.20 -23.77 -1.80
C GLN A 10 -2.24 -22.85 -2.56
N TYR A 11 -2.15 -21.57 -2.18
CA TYR A 11 -1.42 -20.54 -2.93
C TYR A 11 -0.19 -19.99 -2.20
N ASN A 12 -0.22 -19.97 -0.86
CA ASN A 12 0.89 -19.51 -0.01
C ASN A 12 1.39 -18.08 -0.35
N ASP A 13 0.45 -17.18 -0.65
CA ASP A 13 0.67 -15.79 -1.05
C ASP A 13 0.01 -14.77 -0.09
N LEU A 14 -0.67 -15.22 0.96
CA LEU A 14 -1.33 -14.33 1.93
C LEU A 14 -0.38 -13.88 3.05
N ILE A 15 -0.44 -12.58 3.37
CA ILE A 15 0.12 -12.01 4.61
C ILE A 15 -1.05 -11.73 5.55
N VAL A 16 -1.16 -12.50 6.64
CA VAL A 16 -2.26 -12.38 7.60
C VAL A 16 -1.78 -11.68 8.87
N THR A 17 -2.52 -10.66 9.30
CA THR A 17 -2.24 -9.88 10.53
C THR A 17 -3.38 -9.99 11.53
N ASP A 18 -3.16 -9.53 12.76
CA ASP A 18 -4.16 -9.40 13.82
C ASP A 18 -4.92 -8.05 13.79
N VAL A 19 -4.61 -7.19 12.81
CA VAL A 19 -5.31 -5.91 12.58
C VAL A 19 -6.76 -6.16 12.18
N GLU A 20 -7.70 -5.56 12.92
CA GLU A 20 -9.12 -5.61 12.58
C GLU A 20 -9.40 -4.92 11.24
N GLU A 21 -10.17 -5.58 10.37
CA GLU A 21 -10.47 -5.05 9.05
C GLU A 21 -11.47 -3.88 9.11
N SER A 22 -10.96 -2.67 8.86
CA SER A 22 -11.75 -1.47 8.65
C SER A 22 -11.03 -0.51 7.69
N TYR A 23 -11.73 0.50 7.17
CA TYR A 23 -11.12 1.52 6.30
C TYR A 23 -10.13 2.40 7.09
N GLU A 24 -10.44 2.70 8.34
CA GLU A 24 -9.61 3.48 9.26
C GLU A 24 -8.27 2.77 9.55
N ASN A 25 -8.27 1.44 9.57
CA ASN A 25 -7.09 0.61 9.82
C ASN A 25 -6.22 0.34 8.57
N LEU A 26 -6.54 0.92 7.41
CA LEU A 26 -5.73 0.74 6.19
C LEU A 26 -4.28 1.20 6.35
N VAL A 27 -4.02 2.24 7.16
CA VAL A 27 -2.67 2.69 7.48
C VAL A 27 -1.87 1.59 8.20
N LEU A 28 -2.52 0.81 9.08
CA LEU A 28 -1.90 -0.32 9.77
C LEU A 28 -1.62 -1.47 8.78
N LYS A 29 -2.55 -1.79 7.87
CA LYS A 29 -2.31 -2.76 6.79
C LYS A 29 -1.10 -2.37 5.93
N VAL A 30 -0.97 -1.11 5.53
CA VAL A 30 0.19 -0.59 4.77
C VAL A 30 1.49 -0.70 5.59
N TYR A 31 1.47 -0.34 6.88
CA TYR A 31 2.62 -0.48 7.76
C TYR A 31 3.08 -1.95 7.90
N SER A 32 2.14 -2.89 8.08
CA SER A 32 2.45 -4.33 8.13
C SER A 32 3.12 -4.83 6.84
N VAL A 33 2.66 -4.37 5.67
CA VAL A 33 3.29 -4.68 4.38
C VAL A 33 4.71 -4.14 4.29
N MET A 34 4.96 -2.92 4.76
CA MET A 34 6.29 -2.32 4.77
C MET A 34 7.27 -3.05 5.71
N VAL A 35 6.81 -3.43 6.90
CA VAL A 35 7.59 -4.24 7.85
C VAL A 35 7.90 -5.63 7.28
N PHE A 36 6.90 -6.29 6.68
CA PHE A 36 7.09 -7.59 6.03
C PHE A 36 8.11 -7.49 4.89
N PHE A 37 7.97 -6.50 4.01
CA PHE A 37 8.91 -6.26 2.93
C PHE A 37 10.35 -6.09 3.45
N GLN A 38 10.56 -5.22 4.44
CA GLN A 38 11.88 -4.96 5.01
C GLN A 38 12.52 -6.20 5.67
N GLN A 39 11.72 -7.10 6.24
CA GLN A 39 12.22 -8.28 6.96
C GLN A 39 12.46 -9.49 6.06
N TYR A 40 11.63 -9.70 5.03
CA TYR A 40 11.59 -10.96 4.28
C TYR A 40 11.94 -10.83 2.79
N CYS A 41 11.91 -9.63 2.20
CA CYS A 41 12.09 -9.42 0.75
C CYS A 41 13.45 -8.80 0.40
N ILE A 42 14.53 -9.29 1.01
CA ILE A 42 15.90 -8.74 0.95
C ILE A 42 16.44 -8.54 -0.48
N SER A 43 15.95 -9.31 -1.46
CA SER A 43 16.49 -9.34 -2.84
C SER A 43 15.68 -8.56 -3.90
N ALA A 44 14.73 -7.70 -3.52
CA ALA A 44 13.75 -7.13 -4.46
C ALA A 44 13.64 -5.58 -4.37
N THR A 45 13.40 -4.87 -5.48
CA THR A 45 14.06 -3.56 -5.78
C THR A 45 13.26 -2.24 -5.97
N PHE A 46 11.93 -2.15 -6.25
CA PHE A 46 11.13 -0.87 -6.39
C PHE A 46 9.61 -0.86 -5.91
N LEU A 47 9.23 -0.49 -4.67
CA LEU A 47 7.91 -0.77 -4.02
C LEU A 47 6.57 -0.61 -4.81
N MET A 48 5.66 -1.61 -4.73
CA MET A 48 4.28 -1.53 -5.26
C MET A 48 3.19 -2.01 -4.28
N LYS A 49 2.35 -1.07 -3.87
CA LYS A 49 1.01 -1.31 -3.29
C LYS A 49 -0.04 -1.05 -4.37
N VAL A 50 -0.99 -1.97 -4.53
CA VAL A 50 -2.23 -1.76 -5.30
C VAL A 50 -3.43 -2.31 -4.54
N ASP A 51 -4.61 -1.78 -4.89
CA ASP A 51 -5.90 -2.32 -4.47
C ASP A 51 -6.35 -3.43 -5.44
N ASP A 52 -7.25 -4.30 -5.00
CA ASP A 52 -7.74 -5.47 -5.75
C ASP A 52 -8.67 -5.13 -6.93
N ASP A 53 -9.15 -3.87 -6.99
CA ASP A 53 -9.96 -3.33 -8.09
C ASP A 53 -9.14 -2.60 -9.18
N VAL A 54 -7.81 -2.64 -9.11
CA VAL A 54 -6.89 -1.96 -10.04
C VAL A 54 -6.29 -2.94 -11.07
N LEU A 55 -6.29 -2.53 -12.35
CA LEU A 55 -5.61 -3.27 -13.43
C LEU A 55 -4.21 -2.68 -13.70
N ILE A 56 -3.17 -3.51 -13.61
CA ILE A 56 -1.77 -3.14 -13.94
C ILE A 56 -1.40 -3.63 -15.35
N HIS A 57 -0.83 -2.76 -16.18
CA HIS A 57 -0.21 -3.16 -17.46
C HIS A 57 1.30 -3.45 -17.26
N LEU A 58 1.62 -4.68 -16.87
CA LEU A 58 2.97 -5.10 -16.49
C LEU A 58 4.05 -4.80 -17.57
N ASP A 59 3.79 -5.06 -18.86
CA ASP A 59 4.80 -4.80 -19.90
C ASP A 59 5.20 -3.32 -19.98
N ARG A 60 4.24 -2.41 -19.85
CA ARG A 60 4.49 -0.96 -19.85
C ARG A 60 5.25 -0.55 -18.60
N MET A 61 4.86 -1.10 -17.45
CA MET A 61 5.52 -0.90 -16.17
C MET A 61 7.01 -1.29 -16.27
N PHE A 62 7.32 -2.53 -16.65
CA PHE A 62 8.71 -2.98 -16.83
C PHE A 62 9.48 -2.20 -17.91
N SER A 63 8.82 -1.78 -19.00
CA SER A 63 9.47 -0.95 -20.04
C SER A 63 9.80 0.47 -19.59
N ARG A 64 9.08 1.01 -18.59
CA ARG A 64 9.31 2.35 -18.02
C ARG A 64 10.21 2.32 -16.78
N TRP A 65 10.19 1.22 -16.03
CA TRP A 65 11.02 0.94 -14.86
C TRP A 65 12.16 -0.03 -15.18
N ILE A 66 12.76 0.10 -16.37
CA ILE A 66 14.13 -0.37 -16.57
C ILE A 66 14.97 0.51 -15.66
N GLU A 67 15.40 -0.04 -14.52
CA GLU A 67 16.13 0.67 -13.46
C GLU A 67 17.28 1.50 -14.08
N THR A 68 17.11 2.83 -14.08
CA THR A 68 18.20 3.75 -14.35
C THR A 68 18.77 4.23 -13.02
N ASP A 69 20.06 4.56 -12.98
CA ASP A 69 20.71 5.06 -11.75
C ASP A 69 20.02 6.32 -11.18
N ASP A 70 19.27 7.05 -12.02
CA ASP A 70 18.46 8.23 -11.64
C ASP A 70 17.15 7.88 -10.91
N ASP A 71 16.68 6.62 -10.92
CA ASP A 71 15.44 6.19 -10.25
C ASP A 71 15.66 5.76 -8.79
N GLU A 72 16.90 5.77 -8.27
CA GLU A 72 17.17 5.50 -6.85
C GLU A 72 16.41 6.47 -5.92
N ASN A 73 15.85 5.93 -4.83
CA ASN A 73 15.04 6.66 -3.84
C ASN A 73 13.75 7.32 -4.38
N SER A 74 13.24 6.88 -5.54
CA SER A 74 12.03 7.45 -6.16
C SER A 74 10.72 6.75 -5.75
N ILE A 75 9.65 7.54 -5.62
CA ILE A 75 8.27 7.06 -5.41
C ILE A 75 7.40 7.54 -6.59
N PHE A 76 6.74 6.61 -7.27
CA PHE A 76 5.90 6.89 -8.43
C PHE A 76 4.41 6.76 -8.09
N CYS A 77 3.67 7.88 -8.10
CA CYS A 77 2.23 7.90 -7.85
C CYS A 77 1.54 9.11 -8.51
N ILE A 78 0.20 9.12 -8.50
CA ILE A 78 -0.58 10.33 -8.80
C ILE A 78 -0.57 11.22 -7.55
N VAL A 79 0.13 12.34 -7.62
CA VAL A 79 0.19 13.33 -6.54
C VAL A 79 -1.00 14.28 -6.64
N TRP A 80 -1.72 14.46 -5.53
CA TRP A 80 -2.81 15.43 -5.39
C TRP A 80 -2.34 16.63 -4.56
N PRO A 81 -1.77 17.68 -5.18
CA PRO A 81 -1.24 18.82 -4.44
C PRO A 81 -2.35 19.64 -3.77
N GLN A 82 -2.05 20.20 -2.60
CA GLN A 82 -2.91 21.18 -1.90
C GLN A 82 -4.32 20.66 -1.54
N HIS A 83 -4.48 19.35 -1.36
CA HIS A 83 -5.76 18.77 -0.94
C HIS A 83 -5.95 18.85 0.58
N GLU A 84 -6.90 19.67 1.02
CA GLU A 84 -7.26 19.81 2.45
C GLU A 84 -8.12 18.64 2.97
N PRO A 85 -8.14 18.38 4.30
CA PRO A 85 -9.04 17.41 4.93
C PRO A 85 -10.52 17.75 4.69
N ILE A 86 -11.28 16.81 4.14
CA ILE A 86 -12.71 17.00 3.85
C ILE A 86 -13.53 17.02 5.16
N ARG A 87 -14.41 18.03 5.29
CA ARG A 87 -15.23 18.27 6.49
C ARG A 87 -16.75 18.16 6.29
N ASP A 88 -17.23 17.77 5.10
CA ASP A 88 -18.67 17.55 4.86
C ASP A 88 -19.10 16.19 5.42
N PRO A 89 -20.05 16.12 6.38
CA PRO A 89 -20.49 14.86 6.97
C PRO A 89 -21.14 13.85 6.01
N ARG A 90 -21.49 14.27 4.79
CA ARG A 90 -22.08 13.41 3.75
C ARG A 90 -21.02 12.79 2.83
N ASN A 91 -19.75 13.15 2.98
CA ASN A 91 -18.66 12.65 2.16
C ASN A 91 -18.01 11.43 2.84
N LYS A 92 -17.73 10.37 2.08
CA LYS A 92 -17.02 9.16 2.56
C LYS A 92 -15.68 9.51 3.24
N TRP A 93 -15.02 10.58 2.80
CA TRP A 93 -13.71 11.02 3.25
C TRP A 93 -13.75 12.05 4.38
N LEU A 94 -14.86 12.13 5.13
CA LEU A 94 -14.99 13.01 6.31
C LEU A 94 -13.86 12.73 7.32
N LEU A 95 -13.05 13.74 7.59
CA LEU A 95 -12.19 13.79 8.77
C LEU A 95 -12.84 14.67 9.83
N VAL A 96 -13.11 14.11 11.01
CA VAL A 96 -13.69 14.83 12.16
C VAL A 96 -12.60 15.48 13.02
N PHE A 97 -11.37 14.93 13.01
CA PHE A 97 -10.27 15.40 13.85
C PHE A 97 -9.42 16.49 13.17
N SER A 98 -9.00 17.48 13.95
CA SER A 98 -8.03 18.50 13.53
C SER A 98 -6.62 18.04 13.90
N PHE A 99 -5.84 17.63 12.90
CA PHE A 99 -4.42 17.37 13.05
C PHE A 99 -3.61 18.56 12.56
N SER A 100 -2.66 19.01 13.38
CA SER A 100 -1.55 19.87 12.96
C SER A 100 -0.35 18.97 12.67
N PHE A 101 -0.01 18.79 11.39
CA PHE A 101 1.21 18.09 11.00
C PHE A 101 2.43 18.90 11.47
N GLN A 102 3.29 18.27 12.27
CA GLN A 102 4.68 18.69 12.44
C GLN A 102 5.55 17.75 11.59
N ASP A 103 6.50 18.35 10.88
CA ASP A 103 7.39 17.83 9.85
C ASP A 103 7.64 16.31 9.79
N GLY A 104 7.60 15.75 8.57
CA GLY A 104 7.93 14.35 8.31
C GLY A 104 8.54 14.11 6.93
N ASN A 105 9.86 13.94 6.87
CA ASN A 105 10.51 13.26 5.74
C ASN A 105 10.31 11.74 5.93
N LEU A 106 9.66 11.10 4.96
CA LEU A 106 9.55 9.64 4.86
C LEU A 106 10.14 9.19 3.52
N ILE A 107 11.23 8.43 3.58
CA ILE A 107 11.88 7.80 2.42
C ILE A 107 11.71 6.30 2.60
N LEU A 108 11.05 5.64 1.65
CA LEU A 108 10.77 4.21 1.67
C LEU A 108 10.93 3.65 0.25
N ASN A 109 11.80 2.64 0.12
CA ASN A 109 12.28 2.13 -1.17
C ASN A 109 12.16 0.59 -1.23
N GLN A 110 12.10 0.07 -2.46
CA GLN A 110 12.33 -1.33 -2.87
C GLN A 110 11.13 -2.34 -2.82
N ILE A 111 11.05 -3.37 -3.71
CA ILE A 111 9.77 -4.02 -4.13
C ILE A 111 9.37 -5.33 -3.45
N CYS A 112 8.11 -5.38 -3.01
CA CYS A 112 7.25 -6.51 -3.35
C CYS A 112 5.96 -5.95 -3.97
N VAL A 113 5.33 -6.68 -4.91
CA VAL A 113 3.96 -6.39 -5.35
C VAL A 113 3.05 -7.09 -4.35
N ILE A 114 2.43 -6.33 -3.46
CA ILE A 114 1.52 -6.89 -2.45
C ILE A 114 0.15 -6.24 -2.63
N ILE A 115 -0.83 -7.09 -2.94
CA ILE A 115 -2.25 -6.72 -3.02
C ILE A 115 -2.72 -6.44 -1.59
N VAL A 116 -3.17 -5.22 -1.34
CA VAL A 116 -3.75 -4.86 -0.03
C VAL A 116 -5.26 -4.93 -0.16
N GLU A 117 -5.84 -6.07 0.22
CA GLU A 117 -7.28 -6.27 0.20
C GLU A 117 -7.97 -5.29 1.17
N SER A 118 -9.06 -4.64 0.72
CA SER A 118 -9.95 -3.88 1.59
C SER A 118 -11.41 -4.13 1.26
N HIS A 119 -11.97 -5.21 1.83
CA HIS A 119 -13.36 -5.60 1.58
C HIS A 119 -14.36 -4.74 2.40
N SER A 120 -14.45 -3.44 2.07
CA SER A 120 -15.53 -2.56 2.53
C SER A 120 -16.67 -2.53 1.51
N ARG A 121 -17.72 -3.30 1.79
CA ARG A 121 -19.06 -3.05 1.22
C ARG A 121 -19.78 -1.92 1.94
#